data_AF-A0A2H9QUU9-F1
#
_entry.id   AF-A0A2H9QUU9-F1
#
_cell.length_a   1.000
_cell.length_b   1.000
_cell.length_c   1.000
_cell.angle_alpha   90.00
_cell.angle_beta   90.00
_cell.angle_gamma   90.00
#
_symmetry.space_group_name_H-M   'P 1'
#
loop_
_entity.id
_entity.type
_entity.pdbx_description
1 polymer ?
#
loop_
_entity_poly.entity_id
_entity_poly.type
_entity_poly.pdbx_seq_one_letter_code
_entity_poly.pdbx_strand_id
1 'polypeptide(L)'
;MIYKVVFADKKLKVAFEGLKESKTEDKKLYKWLNRAFDDLQKDAFSGIQIPRRLIPKEYIKKYQIDNLWKHNLPNAWRLLYSVARDEIIVISIIIEWMNHKTYERRLGYG
;
A
#
# COMPACT_ATOMS: atom_id res chain seq x y z
N MET A 1 -8.63 -17.20 -9.60
CA MET A 1 -8.35 -16.53 -8.32
C MET A 1 -8.87 -15.11 -8.44
N ILE A 2 -9.58 -14.60 -7.43
CA ILE A 2 -10.17 -13.25 -7.49
C ILE A 2 -9.29 -12.33 -6.65
N TYR A 3 -8.77 -11.24 -7.22
CA TYR A 3 -7.99 -10.26 -6.46
C TYR A 3 -8.83 -9.03 -6.15
N LYS A 4 -8.74 -8.53 -4.91
CA LYS A 4 -9.44 -7.34 -4.45
C LYS A 4 -8.46 -6.39 -3.77
N VAL A 5 -8.72 -5.10 -3.89
CA VAL A 5 -7.98 -4.06 -3.17
C VAL A 5 -8.93 -3.39 -2.20
N VAL A 6 -8.51 -3.26 -0.94
CA VAL A 6 -9.27 -2.61 0.14
C VAL A 6 -8.35 -1.69 0.94
N PHE A 7 -8.89 -0.67 1.60
CA PHE A 7 -8.12 0.19 2.50
C PHE A 7 -8.15 -0.35 3.93
N ALA A 8 -7.02 -0.30 4.63
CA ALA A 8 -6.92 -0.78 6.01
C ALA A 8 -7.80 0.01 7.00
N ASP A 9 -8.09 1.27 6.71
CA ASP A 9 -9.05 2.07 7.48
C ASP A 9 -9.77 3.13 6.62
N LYS A 10 -10.86 3.68 7.18
CA LYS A 10 -11.68 4.70 6.53
C LYS A 10 -10.91 6.01 6.28
N LYS A 11 -9.97 6.37 7.16
CA LYS A 11 -9.19 7.61 7.03
C LYS A 11 -8.28 7.54 5.82
N LEU A 12 -7.64 6.40 5.58
CA LEU A 12 -6.85 6.14 4.37
C LEU A 12 -7.69 6.26 3.11
N LYS A 13 -8.89 5.67 3.09
CA LYS A 13 -9.80 5.81 1.94
C LYS A 13 -10.13 7.28 1.66
N VAL A 14 -10.49 8.05 2.68
CA VAL A 14 -10.78 9.49 2.54
C VAL A 14 -9.54 10.27 2.07
N ALA A 15 -8.37 9.96 2.63
CA ALA A 15 -7.12 10.60 2.20
C ALA A 15 -6.82 10.34 0.72
N PHE A 16 -7.03 9.10 0.25
CA PHE A 16 -6.88 8.74 -1.16
C PHE A 16 -7.89 9.48 -2.05
N GLU A 17 -9.16 9.52 -1.65
CA GLU A 17 -10.21 10.24 -2.40
C GLU A 17 -9.91 11.74 -2.51
N GLY A 18 -9.38 12.35 -1.44
CA GLY A 18 -8.95 13.75 -1.45
C GLY A 18 -7.83 14.07 -2.45
N LEU A 19 -6.97 13.10 -2.80
CA LEU A 19 -5.93 13.31 -3.81
C LEU A 19 -6.52 13.59 -5.21
N LYS A 20 -7.75 13.12 -5.48
CA LYS A 20 -8.42 13.30 -6.77
C LYS A 20 -8.73 14.77 -7.07
N GLU A 21 -9.07 15.53 -6.03
CA GLU A 21 -9.53 16.92 -6.13
C GLU A 21 -8.38 17.94 -6.15
N SER A 22 -7.16 17.50 -5.83
CA SER A 22 -5.98 18.37 -5.84
C SER A 22 -5.57 18.78 -7.26
N LYS A 23 -5.00 19.98 -7.40
CA LYS A 23 -4.51 20.54 -8.67
C LYS A 23 -3.00 20.32 -8.89
N THR A 24 -2.30 19.71 -7.93
CA THR A 24 -0.83 19.66 -7.89
C THR A 24 -0.30 18.22 -8.04
N GLU A 25 0.85 17.91 -7.43
CA GLU A 25 1.49 16.59 -7.44
C GLU A 25 0.59 15.46 -6.90
N ASP A 26 -0.32 15.78 -5.98
CA ASP A 26 -1.28 14.81 -5.44
C ASP A 26 -2.17 14.18 -6.52
N LYS A 27 -2.52 14.93 -7.57
CA LYS A 27 -3.30 14.40 -8.69
C LYS A 27 -2.51 13.36 -9.49
N LYS A 28 -1.18 13.54 -9.59
CA LYS A 28 -0.30 12.55 -10.21
C LYS A 28 -0.19 11.33 -9.30
N LEU A 29 -0.03 11.54 -8.00
CA LEU A 29 -0.01 10.45 -7.01
C LEU A 29 -1.30 9.64 -7.04
N TYR A 30 -2.47 10.27 -7.13
CA TYR A 30 -3.75 9.60 -7.32
C TYR A 30 -3.74 8.68 -8.54
N LYS A 31 -3.25 9.16 -9.69
CA LYS A 31 -3.15 8.34 -10.91
C LYS A 31 -2.19 7.15 -10.73
N TRP A 32 -1.05 7.36 -10.07
CA TRP A 32 -0.08 6.29 -9.80
C TRP A 32 -0.63 5.24 -8.85
N LEU A 33 -1.36 5.66 -7.81
CA LEU A 33 -2.02 4.75 -6.87
C LEU A 33 -3.11 3.93 -7.56
N ASN A 34 -3.97 4.55 -8.37
CA ASN A 34 -4.97 3.80 -9.15
C ASN A 34 -4.33 2.76 -10.06
N ARG A 35 -3.27 3.14 -10.78
CA ARG A 35 -2.53 2.18 -11.62
C ARG A 35 -1.98 1.01 -10.79
N ALA A 36 -1.39 1.30 -9.63
CA ALA A 36 -0.92 0.23 -8.75
C ALA A 36 -2.07 -0.63 -8.22
N PHE A 37 -3.24 -0.06 -7.96
CA PHE A 37 -4.42 -0.83 -7.58
C PHE A 37 -4.91 -1.73 -8.73
N ASP A 38 -4.90 -1.25 -9.97
CA ASP A 38 -5.23 -2.07 -11.15
C ASP A 38 -4.24 -3.23 -11.30
N ASP A 39 -2.95 -3.01 -11.02
CA ASP A 39 -1.93 -4.05 -11.05
C ASP A 39 -2.16 -5.08 -9.93
N LEU A 40 -2.50 -4.63 -8.71
CA LEU A 40 -2.85 -5.51 -7.59
C LEU A 40 -4.15 -6.28 -7.79
N GLN A 41 -5.09 -5.76 -8.59
CA GLN A 41 -6.32 -6.46 -8.98
C GLN A 41 -6.09 -7.54 -10.06
N LYS A 42 -4.94 -7.51 -10.74
CA LYS A 42 -4.53 -8.58 -11.65
C LYS A 42 -3.68 -9.62 -10.93
N ASP A 43 -2.80 -9.15 -10.05
CA ASP A 43 -1.93 -9.98 -9.24
C ASP A 43 -1.51 -9.25 -7.95
N ALA A 44 -2.03 -9.71 -6.80
CA ALA A 44 -1.70 -9.17 -5.50
C ALA A 44 -0.24 -9.41 -5.07
N PHE A 45 0.48 -10.31 -5.75
CA PHE A 45 1.88 -10.63 -5.44
C PHE A 45 2.88 -9.91 -6.37
N SER A 46 2.40 -9.01 -7.22
CA SER A 46 3.22 -8.22 -8.16
C SER A 46 4.17 -7.22 -7.48
N GLY A 47 4.05 -7.02 -6.16
CA GLY A 47 4.96 -6.18 -5.38
C GLY A 47 6.21 -6.92 -4.90
N ILE A 48 6.97 -6.23 -4.04
CA ILE A 48 8.15 -6.76 -3.38
C ILE A 48 7.81 -7.00 -1.92
N GLN A 49 7.97 -8.24 -1.44
CA GLN A 49 7.76 -8.56 -0.04
C GLN A 49 8.84 -7.90 0.83
N ILE A 50 8.41 -7.28 1.93
CA ILE A 50 9.29 -6.71 2.94
C ILE A 50 9.63 -7.81 3.97
N PRO A 51 10.91 -7.99 4.33
CA PRO A 51 11.31 -8.94 5.36
C PRO A 51 10.53 -8.72 6.66
N ARG A 52 10.00 -9.80 7.25
CA ARG A 52 9.15 -9.75 8.45
C ARG A 52 9.77 -8.96 9.62
N ARG A 53 11.10 -9.05 9.77
CA ARG A 53 11.88 -8.31 10.80
C ARG A 53 11.82 -6.79 10.67
N LEU A 54 11.48 -6.27 9.50
CA LEU A 54 11.40 -4.84 9.20
C LEU A 54 9.95 -4.31 9.22
N ILE A 55 8.97 -5.17 9.50
CA ILE A 55 7.58 -4.74 9.61
C ILE A 55 7.43 -3.92 10.89
N PRO A 56 7.00 -2.65 10.81
CA PRO A 56 6.79 -1.83 11.99
C PRO A 56 5.80 -2.47 12.97
N LYS A 57 6.16 -2.50 14.25
CA LYS A 57 5.29 -3.04 15.32
C LYS A 57 3.93 -2.36 15.37
N GLU A 58 3.89 -1.07 15.01
CA GLU A 58 2.64 -0.30 14.91
C GLU A 58 1.68 -0.87 13.87
N TYR A 59 2.16 -1.37 12.73
CA TYR A 59 1.30 -1.94 11.70
C TYR A 59 0.76 -3.30 12.12
N ILE A 60 1.60 -4.13 12.75
CA ILE A 60 1.18 -5.41 13.33
C ILE A 60 0.10 -5.16 14.38
N LYS A 61 0.31 -4.22 15.29
CA LYS A 61 -0.65 -3.91 16.36
C LYS A 61 -1.95 -3.30 15.82
N LYS A 62 -1.86 -2.37 14.87
CA LYS A 62 -3.02 -1.61 14.36
C LYS A 62 -3.86 -2.42 13.37
N TYR A 63 -3.20 -3.14 12.47
CA TYR A 63 -3.87 -3.81 11.35
C TYR A 63 -3.83 -5.34 11.44
N GLN A 64 -3.20 -5.90 12.48
CA GLN A 64 -3.10 -7.35 12.70
C GLN A 64 -2.50 -8.11 11.51
N ILE A 65 -1.55 -7.49 10.82
CA ILE A 65 -0.88 -8.06 9.65
C ILE A 65 0.33 -8.90 10.07
N ASP A 66 0.60 -9.97 9.32
CA ASP A 66 1.77 -10.84 9.48
C ASP A 66 2.77 -10.71 8.31
N ASN A 67 2.35 -10.06 7.22
CA ASN A 67 3.13 -9.82 6.01
C ASN A 67 2.96 -8.37 5.55
N LEU A 68 4.00 -7.84 4.91
CA LEU A 68 4.03 -6.49 4.37
C LEU A 68 4.71 -6.52 3.00
N TRP A 69 4.13 -5.82 2.05
CA TRP A 69 4.58 -5.71 0.67
C TRP A 69 4.72 -4.25 0.32
N LYS A 70 5.61 -3.97 -0.64
CA LYS A 70 5.71 -2.67 -1.28
C LYS A 70 5.47 -2.76 -2.77
N HIS A 71 4.81 -1.75 -3.32
CA HIS A 71 4.80 -1.48 -4.75
C HIS A 71 5.54 -0.16 -5.00
N ASN A 72 6.53 -0.19 -5.88
CA ASN A 72 7.25 1.03 -6.25
C ASN A 72 6.35 1.87 -7.16
N LEU A 73 6.26 3.16 -6.86
CA LEU A 73 5.54 4.15 -7.64
C LEU A 73 6.55 5.13 -8.25
N PRO A 74 6.15 5.90 -9.28
CA PRO A 74 6.99 6.96 -9.83
C PRO A 74 7.46 7.97 -8.76
N ASN A 75 8.53 8.69 -9.07
CA ASN A 75 9.15 9.67 -8.17
C ASN A 75 9.53 9.11 -6.78
N ALA A 76 9.95 7.84 -6.76
CA ALA A 76 10.37 7.15 -5.54
C ALA A 76 9.28 7.11 -4.45
N TRP A 77 8.02 7.16 -4.84
CA TRP A 77 6.93 6.84 -3.93
C TRP A 77 6.85 5.32 -3.71
N ARG A 78 6.41 4.91 -2.53
CA ARG A 78 6.11 3.51 -2.21
C ARG A 78 4.68 3.40 -1.71
N LEU A 79 3.96 2.44 -2.26
CA LEU A 79 2.70 1.95 -1.68
C LEU A 79 3.02 0.74 -0.80
N LEU A 80 2.55 0.74 0.44
CA LEU A 80 2.61 -0.38 1.36
C LEU A 80 1.24 -1.04 1.47
N TYR A 81 1.24 -2.36 1.40
CA TYR A 81 0.04 -3.16 1.54
C TYR A 81 0.36 -4.52 2.17
N SER A 82 -0.67 -5.19 2.70
CA SER A 82 -0.58 -6.58 3.16
C SER A 82 -1.48 -7.44 2.29
N VAL A 83 -1.12 -8.71 2.11
CA VAL A 83 -1.92 -9.68 1.36
C VAL A 83 -2.60 -10.62 2.34
N ALA A 84 -3.92 -10.69 2.28
CA ALA A 84 -4.73 -11.68 2.99
C ALA A 84 -5.38 -12.62 1.99
N ARG A 85 -5.62 -13.86 2.38
CA ARG A 85 -6.33 -14.84 1.56
C ARG A 85 -7.57 -15.32 2.30
N ASP A 86 -8.69 -15.30 1.60
CA ASP A 86 -9.97 -15.83 2.06
C ASP A 86 -10.53 -16.73 0.96
N GLU A 87 -10.42 -18.05 1.16
CA GLU A 87 -10.77 -19.09 0.19
C GLU A 87 -10.18 -18.86 -1.22
N ILE A 88 -11.02 -18.35 -2.13
CA ILE A 88 -10.71 -18.07 -3.54
C ILE A 88 -10.34 -16.61 -3.82
N ILE A 89 -10.49 -15.74 -2.81
CA ILE A 89 -10.25 -14.31 -2.85
C ILE A 89 -8.90 -13.99 -2.22
N VAL A 90 -8.08 -13.21 -2.92
CA VAL A 90 -6.85 -12.63 -2.41
C VAL A 90 -7.05 -11.13 -2.28
N ILE A 91 -6.80 -10.59 -1.10
CA ILE A 91 -7.11 -9.21 -0.73
C ILE A 91 -5.82 -8.46 -0.46
N SER A 92 -5.54 -7.44 -1.27
CA SER A 92 -4.50 -6.44 -1.03
C SER A 92 -5.06 -5.34 -0.12
N ILE A 93 -4.64 -5.35 1.14
CA ILE A 93 -5.04 -4.38 2.17
C ILE A 93 -4.04 -3.22 2.14
N ILE A 94 -4.46 -2.06 1.64
CA ILE A 94 -3.63 -0.86 1.53
C ILE A 94 -3.40 -0.25 2.92
N ILE A 95 -2.13 -0.15 3.32
CA ILE A 95 -1.70 0.30 4.66
C ILE A 95 -1.29 1.76 4.66
N GLU A 96 -0.43 2.16 3.72
CA GLU A 96 0.10 3.52 3.66
C GLU A 96 0.78 3.76 2.30
N TRP A 97 0.92 5.02 1.87
CA TRP A 97 1.80 5.38 0.76
C TRP A 97 2.62 6.61 1.12
N MET A 98 3.89 6.63 0.72
CA MET A 98 4.83 7.66 1.16
C MET A 98 6.01 7.82 0.22
N ASN A 99 6.70 8.96 0.30
CA ASN A 99 7.93 9.20 -0.42
C ASN A 99 9.09 8.36 0.15
N HIS A 100 10.24 8.41 -0.53
CA HIS A 100 11.43 7.65 -0.17
C HIS A 100 11.91 7.84 1.27
N LYS A 101 12.05 9.10 1.68
CA LYS A 101 12.64 9.47 2.96
C LYS A 101 11.77 8.99 4.12
N THR A 102 10.45 9.14 3.99
CA THR A 102 9.51 8.66 5.00
C THR A 102 9.49 7.13 5.06
N TYR A 103 9.58 6.45 3.90
CA TYR A 103 9.68 5.00 3.84
C TYR A 103 10.90 4.46 4.59
N GLU A 104 12.09 5.02 4.37
CA GLU A 104 13.31 4.54 5.03
C GLU A 104 13.22 4.67 6.56
N ARG A 105 12.77 5.84 7.04
CA ARG A 105 12.57 6.07 8.47
C ARG A 105 11.53 5.13 9.07
N ARG A 106 10.44 4.86 8.34
CA ARG A 106 9.35 3.99 8.81
C ARG A 106 9.82 2.55 9.00
N LEU A 107 10.66 2.04 8.10
CA LEU A 107 11.16 0.66 8.14
C LEU A 107 12.53 0.51 8.84
N GLY A 108 13.12 1.59 9.34
CA GLY A 108 14.40 1.57 10.04
C GLY A 108 15.58 1.22 9.13
N TYR A 109 15.55 1.65 7.86
CA TYR A 109 16.66 1.48 6.93
C TYR A 109 17.77 2.53 7.11
N GLY A 110 17.52 3.60 7.87
CA GLY A 110 18.46 4.70 8.12
C GLY A 110 18.15 5.44 9.40
#